data_AF-A0A537J001-F1
#
_entry.id   AF-A0A537J001-F1
#
_cell.length_a   1.000
_cell.length_b   1.000
_cell.length_c   1.000
_cell.angle_alpha   90.00
_cell.angle_beta   90.00
_cell.angle_gamma   90.00
#
_symmetry.space_group_name_H-M   'P 1'
#
loop_
_entity.id
_entity.type
_entity.pdbx_description
1 polymer ?
#
loop_
_entity_poly.entity_id
_entity_poly.type
_entity_poly.pdbx_seq_one_letter_code
_entity_poly.pdbx_strand_id
1 'polypeptide(L)'
;MTVLEIDLERARHALLQLGTALEEARGVIRPGPSGLIRVKTDDRIVELPVSWAVAGAVAFAVAAILSTVPMPSVRRRERSEEPLGIG
;
A
#
# COMPACT_ATOMS: atom_id res chain seq x y z
N MET A 1 -28.23 7.32 -4.73
CA MET A 1 -27.18 7.67 -3.77
C MET A 1 -26.87 6.43 -2.96
N THR A 2 -25.82 5.68 -3.32
CA THR A 2 -25.36 4.55 -2.52
C THR A 2 -24.57 5.11 -1.35
N VAL A 3 -25.16 5.03 -0.15
CA VAL A 3 -24.46 5.31 1.10
C VAL A 3 -23.31 4.31 1.19
N LEU A 4 -22.08 4.82 1.26
CA LEU A 4 -20.87 4.02 1.44
C LEU A 4 -20.89 3.46 2.86
N GLU A 5 -21.47 2.26 3.05
CA GLU A 5 -21.33 1.53 4.31
C GLU A 5 -19.87 1.11 4.46
N ILE A 6 -19.09 1.96 5.14
CA ILE A 6 -17.75 1.61 5.58
C ILE A 6 -17.92 0.49 6.60
N ASP A 7 -17.56 -0.72 6.19
CA ASP A 7 -17.50 -1.88 7.08
C ASP A 7 -16.46 -1.57 8.18
N LEU A 8 -16.98 -1.21 9.36
CA LEU A 8 -16.20 -0.80 10.51
C LEU A 8 -15.27 -1.92 10.96
N GLU A 9 -15.68 -3.18 10.82
CA GLU A 9 -14.87 -4.32 11.22
C GLU A 9 -13.71 -4.53 10.24
N ARG A 10 -13.96 -4.37 8.94
CA ARG A 10 -12.91 -4.39 7.93
C ARG A 10 -11.90 -3.25 8.14
N ALA A 11 -12.37 -2.04 8.43
CA ALA A 11 -11.51 -0.90 8.72
C ALA A 11 -10.68 -1.12 10.00
N ARG A 12 -11.31 -1.65 11.06
CA ARG A 12 -10.64 -2.01 12.31
C ARG A 12 -9.55 -3.07 12.09
N HIS A 13 -9.84 -4.12 11.33
CA HIS A 13 -8.88 -5.17 11.03
C HIS A 13 -7.68 -4.63 10.24
N ALA A 14 -7.93 -3.76 9.26
CA ALA A 14 -6.87 -3.10 8.48
C ALA A 14 -5.97 -2.20 9.36
N LEU A 15 -6.56 -1.44 10.30
CA LEU A 15 -5.81 -0.61 11.24
C LEU A 15 -4.93 -1.44 12.18
N LEU A 16 -5.43 -2.58 12.67
CA LEU A 16 -4.64 -3.49 13.50
C LEU A 16 -3.44 -4.06 12.73
N GLN A 17 -3.66 -4.53 11.50
CA GLN A 17 -2.58 -5.02 10.64
C GLN A 17 -1.53 -3.94 10.35
N LEU A 18 -1.97 -2.71 10.08
CA LEU A 18 -1.07 -1.58 9.87
C LEU A 18 -0.24 -1.27 11.12
N GLY A 19 -0.86 -1.31 12.31
CA GLY A 19 -0.17 -1.11 13.58
C GLY A 19 0.93 -2.14 13.83
N THR A 20 0.63 -3.42 13.58
CA THR A 20 1.62 -4.50 13.69
C THR A 20 2.79 -4.29 12.72
N ALA A 21 2.49 -4.01 11.44
CA ALA A 21 3.53 -3.75 10.45
C ALA A 21 4.40 -2.53 10.79
N LEU A 22 3.81 -1.49 11.39
CA LEU A 22 4.55 -0.30 11.82
C LEU A 22 5.48 -0.59 13.00
N GLU A 23 5.02 -1.37 14.00
CA GLU A 23 5.86 -1.77 15.13
C GLU A 23 7.06 -2.63 14.68
N GLU A 24 6.83 -3.56 13.75
CA GLU A 24 7.91 -4.32 13.11
C GLU A 24 8.90 -3.39 12.38
N ALA A 25 8.38 -2.45 11.57
CA ALA A 25 9.22 -1.49 10.85
C ALA A 25 10.03 -0.56 11.78
N ARG A 26 9.48 -0.17 12.94
CA ARG A 26 10.20 0.64 13.95
C ARG A 26 11.39 -0.08 14.56
N GLY A 27 11.36 -1.41 14.62
CA GLY A 27 12.51 -2.22 15.04
C GLY A 27 13.66 -2.22 14.04
N VAL A 28 13.35 -1.89 12.78
CA VAL A 28 14.24 -2.00 11.63
C VAL A 28 14.81 -0.64 11.21
N ILE A 29 14.05 0.43 11.42
CA ILE A 29 14.39 1.80 11.00
C ILE A 29 14.95 2.60 12.18
N ARG A 30 16.13 3.20 12.00
CA ARG A 30 16.77 4.08 12.99
C ARG A 30 17.20 5.40 12.34
N PRO A 31 17.10 6.54 13.04
CA PRO A 31 17.70 7.78 12.55
C PRO A 31 19.23 7.63 12.50
N GLY A 32 19.82 8.00 11.36
CA GLY A 32 21.26 8.07 11.16
C GLY A 32 21.80 9.48 11.42
N PRO A 33 23.12 9.69 11.29
CA PRO A 33 23.70 11.03 11.32
C PRO A 33 23.18 11.90 10.15
N SER A 34 22.99 13.19 10.42
CA SER A 34 22.68 14.27 9.46
C SER A 34 21.86 13.88 8.23
N GLY A 35 20.53 13.83 8.38
CA GLY A 35 19.61 13.69 7.24
C GLY A 35 19.58 12.32 6.58
N LEU A 36 20.17 11.30 7.23
CA LEU A 36 20.11 9.90 6.82
C LEU A 36 19.22 9.08 7.74
N ILE A 37 18.67 8.00 7.19
CA ILE A 37 17.90 6.97 7.87
C ILE A 37 18.64 5.65 7.65
N ARG A 38 18.85 4.89 8.73
CA ARG A 38 19.39 3.55 8.70
C ARG A 38 18.26 2.54 8.68
N VAL A 39 18.29 1.64 7.71
CA VAL A 39 17.35 0.53 7.56
C VAL A 39 18.13 -0.75 7.73
N LYS A 40 17.80 -1.52 8.78
CA LYS A 40 18.34 -2.86 8.95
C LYS A 40 17.68 -3.80 7.92
N THR A 41 18.45 -4.65 7.30
CA THR A 41 17.95 -5.76 6.47
C THR A 41 18.50 -7.06 7.05
N ASP A 42 18.07 -8.20 6.54
CA ASP A 42 18.54 -9.50 7.02
C ASP A 42 20.07 -9.67 6.90
N ASP A 43 20.67 -9.06 5.88
CA ASP A 43 22.09 -9.20 5.54
C ASP A 43 22.94 -8.01 5.99
N ARG A 44 22.39 -6.78 5.99
CA ARG A 44 23.18 -5.55 6.20
C ARG A 44 22.35 -4.37 6.72
N ILE A 45 23.03 -3.29 7.11
CA ILE A 45 22.40 -1.98 7.36
C ILE A 45 22.58 -1.11 6.12
N VAL A 46 21.47 -0.57 5.60
CA VAL A 46 21.47 0.36 4.47
C VAL A 46 21.23 1.78 4.99
N GLU A 47 22.04 2.73 4.55
CA GLU A 47 21.86 4.15 4.83
C GLU A 47 21.18 4.84 3.64
N LEU A 48 20.05 5.47 3.90
CA LEU A 48 19.22 6.14 2.89
C LEU A 48 19.00 7.61 3.30
N PRO A 49 19.04 8.56 2.36
CA PRO A 49 18.60 9.91 2.63
C PRO A 49 17.16 9.97 3.14
N VAL A 50 16.87 10.85 4.09
CA VAL A 50 15.50 11.06 4.62
C VAL A 50 14.51 11.41 3.51
N SER A 51 14.96 12.03 2.42
CA SER A 51 14.14 12.32 1.24
C SER A 51 13.48 11.08 0.62
N TRP A 52 14.07 9.89 0.76
CA TRP A 52 13.44 8.64 0.31
C TRP A 52 12.22 8.26 1.15
N ALA A 53 12.27 8.46 2.47
CA ALA A 53 11.11 8.24 3.33
C ALA A 53 9.99 9.25 3.03
N VAL A 54 10.35 10.51 2.76
CA VAL A 54 9.38 11.54 2.34
C VAL A 54 8.73 11.16 1.01
N ALA A 55 9.53 10.73 0.02
CA ALA A 55 9.00 10.27 -1.27
C ALA A 55 8.05 9.07 -1.10
N GLY A 56 8.39 8.12 -0.22
CA GLY A 56 7.52 6.98 0.12
C GLY A 56 6.19 7.42 0.74
N ALA A 57 6.22 8.36 1.69
CA ALA A 57 5.01 8.91 2.31
C ALA A 57 4.10 9.62 1.29
N VAL A 58 4.69 10.41 0.39
CA VAL A 58 3.96 11.07 -0.70
C VAL A 58 3.33 10.05 -1.64
N ALA A 59 4.10 9.04 -2.07
CA ALA A 59 3.58 7.97 -2.94
C ALA A 59 2.42 7.21 -2.28
N PHE A 60 2.55 6.90 -0.98
CA PHE A 60 1.48 6.26 -0.22
C PHE A 60 0.22 7.13 -0.13
N ALA A 61 0.38 8.42 0.17
CA ALA A 61 -0.75 9.35 0.22
C ALA A 61 -1.47 9.45 -1.13
N VAL A 62 -0.72 9.53 -2.24
CA VAL A 62 -1.28 9.54 -3.60
C VAL A 62 -2.03 8.23 -3.88
N ALA A 63 -1.43 7.08 -3.56
CA ALA A 63 -2.08 5.78 -3.73
C ALA A 63 -3.36 5.65 -2.89
N ALA A 64 -3.35 6.16 -1.66
CA ALA A 64 -4.52 6.18 -0.77
C ALA A 64 -5.64 7.07 -1.32
N ILE A 65 -5.32 8.24 -1.89
CA ILE A 65 -6.33 9.10 -2.53
C ILE A 65 -6.89 8.40 -3.78
N LEU A 66 -6.02 7.86 -4.64
CA LEU A 66 -6.45 7.17 -5.85
C LEU A 66 -7.29 5.92 -5.57
N SER A 67 -7.08 5.23 -4.43
CA SER A 67 -7.90 4.07 -4.06
C SER A 67 -9.32 4.43 -3.62
N THR A 68 -9.55 5.68 -3.20
CA THR A 68 -10.90 6.21 -2.92
C THR A 68 -11.65 6.66 -4.16
N VAL A 69 -10.93 6.90 -5.26
CA VAL A 69 -11.56 7.19 -6.54
C VAL A 69 -12.08 5.86 -7.10
N PRO A 70 -13.39 5.72 -7.36
CA PRO A 70 -13.89 4.54 -8.04
C PRO A 70 -13.23 4.53 -9.43
N MET A 71 -12.25 3.65 -9.62
CA MET A 71 -11.65 3.43 -10.93
C MET A 71 -12.79 3.12 -11.90
N PRO A 72 -13.01 3.94 -12.95
CA PRO A 72 -13.98 3.60 -13.97
C PRO A 72 -13.50 2.29 -14.55
N SER A 73 -14.25 1.23 -14.21
CA SER A 73 -14.09 -0.15 -14.63
C SER A 73 -12.96 -0.29 -15.64
N VAL A 74 -11.75 -0.64 -15.18
CA VAL A 74 -10.76 -1.27 -16.05
C VAL A 74 -11.45 -2.53 -16.50
N ARG A 75 -12.14 -2.38 -17.64
CA ARG A 75 -12.67 -3.35 -18.56
C ARG A 75 -12.61 -4.72 -17.91
N ARG A 76 -13.72 -5.09 -17.23
CA ARG A 76 -14.15 -6.48 -17.08
C ARG A 76 -13.71 -7.13 -18.39
N ARG A 77 -12.62 -7.91 -18.33
CA ARG A 77 -12.10 -8.61 -19.49
C ARG A 77 -13.31 -9.38 -19.96
N GLU A 78 -13.86 -8.94 -21.09
CA GLU A 78 -14.82 -9.71 -21.86
C GLU A 78 -14.10 -11.02 -22.07
N ARG A 79 -14.39 -11.98 -21.18
CA ARG A 79 -14.32 -13.37 -21.50
C ARG A 79 -15.41 -13.50 -22.56
N SER A 80 -15.03 -13.15 -23.79
CA SER A 80 -15.69 -13.62 -24.98
C SER A 80 -15.64 -15.13 -24.81
N GLU A 81 -16.74 -15.69 -24.30
CA GLU A 81 -17.09 -17.06 -24.62
C GLU A 81 -17.18 -17.07 -26.14
N GLU A 82 -16.07 -17.41 -26.79
CA GLU A 82 -16.07 -17.85 -28.18
C GLU A 82 -17.11 -18.98 -28.26
N PRO A 83 -18.20 -18.84 -29.03
CA PRO A 83 -19.04 -19.98 -29.34
C PRO A 83 -18.24 -20.79 -30.35
N LEU A 84 -17.40 -21.70 -29.86
CA LEU A 84 -16.86 -22.77 -30.69
C LEU A 84 -18.02 -23.70 -31.00
N GLY A 85 -18.74 -23.38 -32.07
CA GLY A 85 -19.58 -24.35 -32.76
C GLY A 85 -18.69 -25.51 -33.20
N ILE A 86 -18.98 -26.70 -32.69
CA ILE A 86 -18.50 -27.97 -33.24
C ILE A 86 -19.62 -29.00 -33.07
N GLY A 87 -20.11 -29.49 -34.22
CA GLY A 87 -20.67 -30.84 -34.41
C GLY A 87 -22.10 -31.06 -33.96
#